data_AF-A0A397UFS9-F1
#
_entry.id   AF-A0A397UFS9-F1
#
_cell.length_a   1.000
_cell.length_b   1.000
_cell.length_c   1.000
_cell.angle_alpha   90.00
_cell.angle_beta   90.00
_cell.angle_gamma   90.00
#
_symmetry.space_group_name_H-M   'P 1'
#
loop_
_entity.id
_entity.type
_entity.pdbx_description
1 polymer ?
#
loop_
_entity_poly.entity_id
_entity_poly.type
_entity_poly.pdbx_seq_one_letter_code
_entity_poly.pdbx_strand_id
1 'polypeptide(L)'
;MKRQKRDLIRRRVLCGEGLYEFEGCTKCSAGFLANYLDNYIVTTGHCYDRDTSNKFFHRPWGSRPTTYFIGQMVYHSVQNYDFGLIEFRGTHTDPKSMIRNLYSSRYRELRIHDTTQVSSHGVHLCKSGLTTHVTCGYVRAFDGIYIDKEGLLTDLIIIDMYYAGGDLNEITAILPLDIILSQVKIKAIFKFVIK
;
A
#
# COMPACT_ATOMS: atom_id res chain seq x y z
N MET A 1 -7.47 -23.97 38.73
CA MET A 1 -7.57 -24.05 37.25
C MET A 1 -7.06 -22.75 36.64
N LYS A 2 -5.92 -22.77 35.94
CA LYS A 2 -5.45 -21.61 35.16
C LYS A 2 -6.26 -21.53 33.87
N ARG A 3 -7.00 -20.44 33.68
CA ARG A 3 -7.80 -20.16 32.48
C ARG A 3 -6.82 -19.90 31.33
N GLN A 4 -6.66 -20.88 30.43
CA GLN A 4 -5.84 -20.73 29.23
C GLN A 4 -6.52 -19.68 28.34
N LYS A 5 -5.90 -18.50 28.25
CA LYS A 5 -6.36 -17.39 27.41
C LYS A 5 -6.28 -17.90 25.96
N ARG A 6 -7.43 -18.11 25.31
CA ARG A 6 -7.46 -18.40 23.87
C ARG A 6 -6.93 -17.15 23.17
N ASP A 7 -5.71 -17.20 22.65
CA ASP A 7 -5.20 -16.14 21.80
C ASP A 7 -6.15 -16.02 20.60
N LEU A 8 -6.77 -14.85 20.45
CA LEU A 8 -7.56 -14.54 19.26
C LEU A 8 -6.61 -14.62 18.06
N ILE A 9 -6.88 -15.53 17.12
CA ILE A 9 -6.12 -15.61 15.88
C ILE A 9 -6.40 -14.34 15.07
N ARG A 10 -5.45 -13.39 15.08
CA ARG A 10 -5.52 -12.17 14.29
C ARG A 10 -5.11 -12.45 12.85
N ARG A 11 -5.86 -11.89 11.90
CA ARG A 11 -5.57 -12.01 10.48
C ARG A 11 -4.48 -11.01 10.09
N ARG A 12 -3.39 -11.51 9.51
CA ARG A 12 -2.31 -10.64 9.03
C ARG A 12 -2.79 -9.81 7.84
N VAL A 13 -2.46 -8.52 7.86
CA VAL A 13 -2.67 -7.61 6.73
C VAL A 13 -1.30 -7.27 6.17
N LEU A 14 -1.01 -7.72 4.97
CA LEU A 14 0.28 -7.51 4.31
C LEU A 14 0.20 -6.38 3.30
N CYS A 15 1.35 -5.79 3.00
CA CYS A 15 1.51 -4.84 1.92
C CYS A 15 1.08 -5.50 0.58
N GLY A 16 0.26 -4.80 -0.18
CA GLY A 16 -0.37 -5.25 -1.42
C GLY A 16 -1.72 -5.94 -1.23
N GLU A 17 -2.10 -6.34 -0.01
CA GLU A 17 -3.46 -6.84 0.22
C GLU A 17 -4.50 -5.73 0.10
N GLY A 18 -5.74 -6.12 -0.20
CA GLY A 18 -6.82 -5.18 -0.45
C GLY A 18 -7.35 -4.50 0.80
N LEU A 19 -7.71 -3.24 0.60
CA LEU A 19 -8.51 -2.39 1.45
C LEU A 19 -9.87 -2.22 0.77
N TYR A 20 -10.95 -2.44 1.51
CA TYR A 20 -12.30 -2.29 1.00
C TYR A 20 -13.10 -1.34 1.87
N GLU A 21 -13.67 -0.32 1.24
CA GLU A 21 -14.65 0.59 1.85
C GLU A 21 -16.03 0.18 1.32
N PHE A 22 -16.99 -0.06 2.23
CA PHE A 22 -18.27 -0.68 1.88
C PHE A 22 -19.29 0.32 1.33
N GLU A 23 -19.26 1.59 1.75
CA GLU A 23 -20.27 2.60 1.43
C GLU A 23 -20.14 3.08 -0.02
N GLY A 24 -18.94 3.49 -0.44
CA GLY A 24 -18.54 3.88 -1.79
C GLY A 24 -18.08 2.70 -2.66
N CYS A 25 -18.02 1.49 -2.11
CA CYS A 25 -17.55 0.29 -2.81
C CYS A 25 -16.11 0.41 -3.35
N THR A 26 -15.30 1.25 -2.70
CA THR A 26 -13.93 1.55 -3.10
C THR A 26 -12.99 0.41 -2.76
N LYS A 27 -12.11 0.08 -3.70
CA LYS A 27 -11.09 -0.97 -3.59
C LYS A 27 -9.74 -0.33 -3.76
N CYS A 28 -8.88 -0.55 -2.78
CA CYS A 28 -7.51 -0.09 -2.79
C CYS A 28 -6.58 -1.18 -2.28
N SER A 29 -5.28 -0.89 -2.23
CA SER A 29 -4.28 -1.80 -1.65
C SER A 29 -3.59 -1.15 -0.47
N ALA A 30 -3.30 -1.94 0.55
CA ALA A 30 -2.51 -1.53 1.68
C ALA A 30 -1.06 -1.36 1.24
N GLY A 31 -0.55 -0.13 1.30
CA GLY A 31 0.82 0.26 0.98
C GLY A 31 1.82 -0.31 1.98
N PHE A 32 2.31 0.52 2.91
CA PHE A 32 3.24 0.08 3.96
C PHE A 32 2.73 0.49 5.34
N LEU A 33 3.19 -0.23 6.36
CA LEU A 33 2.96 0.15 7.75
C LEU A 33 3.94 1.28 8.13
N ALA A 34 3.38 2.40 8.53
CA ALA A 34 4.08 3.56 9.06
C ALA A 34 3.87 3.65 10.57
N ASN A 35 4.91 4.06 11.30
CA ASN A 35 4.84 4.27 12.74
C ASN A 35 5.51 5.60 13.07
N TYR A 36 4.76 6.50 13.71
CA TYR A 36 5.27 7.79 14.20
C TYR A 36 4.88 8.01 15.67
N LEU A 37 3.58 7.84 15.97
CA LEU A 37 3.00 7.83 17.33
C LEU A 37 1.97 6.70 17.43
N ASP A 38 1.13 6.58 16.40
CA ASP A 38 0.26 5.44 16.16
C ASP A 38 0.72 4.62 14.95
N ASN A 39 0.08 3.47 14.75
CA ASN A 39 0.28 2.63 13.57
C ASN A 39 -0.64 3.12 12.45
N TYR A 40 -0.06 3.48 11.32
CA TYR A 40 -0.79 3.88 10.13
C TYR A 40 -0.53 2.91 8.99
N ILE A 41 -1.55 2.61 8.21
CA ILE A 41 -1.40 1.96 6.92
C ILE A 41 -1.44 3.06 5.87
N VAL A 42 -0.37 3.17 5.11
CA VAL A 42 -0.29 4.08 3.96
C VAL A 42 -1.00 3.44 2.77
N THR A 43 -1.74 4.22 2.00
CA THR A 43 -2.39 3.84 0.72
C THR A 43 -2.36 5.04 -0.23
N THR A 44 -2.96 4.97 -1.41
CA THR A 44 -3.19 6.14 -2.28
C THR A 44 -4.28 7.05 -1.69
N GLY A 45 -4.19 8.35 -1.98
CA GLY A 45 -5.07 9.37 -1.40
C GLY A 45 -6.42 9.45 -2.09
N HIS A 46 -6.48 9.16 -3.40
CA HIS A 46 -7.74 9.07 -4.13
C HIS A 46 -8.62 7.87 -3.70
N CYS A 47 -8.13 7.00 -2.80
CA CYS A 47 -8.98 6.03 -2.10
C CYS A 47 -9.97 6.68 -1.14
N TYR A 48 -9.74 7.95 -0.79
CA TYR A 48 -10.64 8.73 0.02
C TYR A 48 -11.87 9.13 -0.79
N ASP A 49 -13.05 8.95 -0.18
CA ASP A 49 -14.33 9.41 -0.73
C ASP A 49 -15.00 10.35 0.27
N ARG A 50 -15.31 11.58 -0.16
CA ARG A 50 -15.92 12.63 0.70
C ARG A 50 -17.32 12.25 1.19
N ASP A 51 -18.00 11.36 0.49
CA ASP A 51 -19.39 11.00 0.77
C ASP A 51 -19.52 9.72 1.61
N THR A 52 -18.40 9.18 2.11
CA THR A 52 -18.35 7.93 2.89
C THR A 52 -17.66 8.10 4.25
N SER A 53 -17.81 7.09 5.10
CA SER A 53 -17.10 7.02 6.38
C SER A 53 -15.60 6.75 6.25
N ASN A 54 -15.11 6.39 5.06
CA ASN A 54 -13.70 6.05 4.79
C ASN A 54 -13.16 4.98 5.76
N LYS A 55 -14.03 4.04 6.15
CA LYS A 55 -13.69 2.89 7.00
C LYS A 55 -13.29 1.73 6.13
N PHE A 56 -12.04 1.32 6.26
CA PHE A 56 -11.47 0.25 5.46
C PHE A 56 -11.49 -1.08 6.21
N PHE A 57 -11.82 -2.12 5.45
CA PHE A 57 -11.89 -3.51 5.88
C PHE A 57 -10.93 -4.36 5.04
N HIS A 58 -10.48 -5.46 5.62
CA HIS A 58 -9.53 -6.34 4.96
C HIS A 58 -10.15 -7.07 3.78
N ARG A 59 -9.48 -7.01 2.62
CA ARG A 59 -9.81 -7.78 1.42
C ARG A 59 -8.59 -8.56 0.94
N PRO A 60 -8.47 -9.85 1.27
CA PRO A 60 -7.38 -10.68 0.77
C PRO A 60 -7.42 -10.84 -0.75
N TRP A 61 -6.26 -11.12 -1.35
CA TRP A 61 -6.14 -11.50 -2.76
C TRP A 61 -7.05 -12.66 -3.13
N GLY A 62 -7.67 -12.58 -4.31
CA GLY A 62 -8.56 -13.61 -4.85
C GLY A 62 -9.78 -13.92 -3.96
N SER A 63 -10.06 -13.10 -2.95
CA SER A 63 -11.11 -13.33 -1.97
C SER A 63 -12.11 -12.17 -1.94
N ARG A 64 -13.32 -12.45 -1.45
CA ARG A 64 -14.30 -11.39 -1.17
C ARG A 64 -13.83 -10.50 -0.01
N PRO A 65 -14.28 -9.23 0.05
CA PRO A 65 -14.09 -8.39 1.23
C PRO A 65 -14.53 -9.11 2.50
N THR A 66 -13.77 -8.93 3.58
CA THR A 66 -14.12 -9.46 4.90
C THR A 66 -14.78 -8.36 5.75
N THR A 67 -15.35 -8.74 6.89
CA THR A 67 -15.84 -7.80 7.91
C THR A 67 -14.75 -7.39 8.90
N TYR A 68 -13.49 -7.76 8.65
CA TYR A 68 -12.38 -7.43 9.55
C TYR A 68 -11.95 -5.98 9.34
N PHE A 69 -12.40 -5.13 10.26
CA PHE A 69 -12.03 -3.72 10.28
C PHE A 69 -10.52 -3.53 10.40
N ILE A 70 -9.98 -2.61 9.60
CA ILE A 70 -8.58 -2.22 9.62
C ILE A 70 -8.45 -0.86 10.31
N GLY A 71 -9.21 0.12 9.86
CA GLY A 71 -9.03 1.50 10.30
C GLY A 71 -9.83 2.49 9.47
N GLN A 72 -9.68 3.77 9.80
CA GLN A 72 -10.31 4.86 9.07
C GLN A 72 -9.22 5.73 8.46
N MET A 73 -9.41 6.20 7.23
CA MET A 73 -8.50 7.19 6.63
C MET A 73 -8.68 8.54 7.33
N VAL A 74 -7.62 9.01 7.99
CA VAL A 74 -7.63 10.27 8.77
C VAL A 74 -6.94 11.42 8.05
N TYR A 75 -6.16 11.11 7.01
CA TYR A 75 -5.47 12.09 6.19
C TYR A 75 -5.34 11.58 4.76
N HIS A 76 -5.47 12.47 3.78
CA HIS A 76 -5.20 12.18 2.38
C HIS A 76 -4.69 13.42 1.64
N SER A 77 -3.97 13.19 0.55
CA SER A 77 -3.61 14.19 -0.44
C SER A 77 -3.72 13.54 -1.83
N VAL A 78 -4.14 14.32 -2.83
CA VAL A 78 -4.28 13.86 -4.23
C VAL A 78 -3.56 14.80 -5.19
N GLN A 79 -3.65 16.12 -4.94
CA GLN A 79 -3.10 17.13 -5.86
C GLN A 79 -1.58 17.22 -5.87
N ASN A 80 -0.94 17.16 -4.69
CA ASN A 80 0.52 17.27 -4.62
C ASN A 80 1.15 15.89 -4.64
N TYR A 81 0.64 14.99 -3.78
CA TYR A 81 1.11 13.63 -3.66
C TYR A 81 -0.09 12.75 -3.37
N ASP A 82 -0.24 11.70 -4.15
CA ASP A 82 -1.37 10.80 -4.03
C ASP A 82 -1.14 9.76 -2.93
N PHE A 83 -1.44 10.13 -1.69
CA PHE A 83 -1.31 9.25 -0.54
C PHE A 83 -2.41 9.47 0.51
N GLY A 84 -2.72 8.41 1.25
CA GLY A 84 -3.67 8.38 2.35
C GLY A 84 -3.07 7.67 3.57
N LEU A 85 -3.43 8.13 4.76
CA LEU A 85 -3.06 7.54 6.03
C LEU A 85 -4.29 6.97 6.72
N ILE A 86 -4.31 5.66 6.88
CA ILE A 86 -5.35 4.93 7.61
C ILE A 86 -4.85 4.69 9.03
N GLU A 87 -5.50 5.31 10.01
CA GLU A 87 -5.22 5.04 11.42
C GLU A 87 -5.67 3.63 11.77
N PHE A 88 -4.73 2.77 12.15
CA PHE A 88 -5.00 1.37 12.42
C PHE A 88 -5.75 1.21 13.76
N ARG A 89 -6.98 0.67 13.68
CA ARG A 89 -7.86 0.43 14.84
C ARG A 89 -8.45 -0.99 14.85
N GLY A 90 -7.92 -1.88 14.00
CA GLY A 90 -8.38 -3.25 13.86
C GLY A 90 -8.06 -4.12 15.07
N THR A 91 -9.06 -4.82 15.60
CA THR A 91 -8.88 -5.75 16.75
C THR A 91 -8.64 -7.20 16.32
N HIS A 92 -9.10 -7.55 15.10
CA HIS A 92 -9.00 -8.88 14.49
C HIS A 92 -7.94 -8.95 13.39
N THR A 93 -7.25 -7.84 13.13
CA THR A 93 -6.22 -7.71 12.10
C THR A 93 -4.88 -7.39 12.74
N ASP A 94 -3.81 -7.67 12.01
CA ASP A 94 -2.44 -7.44 12.45
C ASP A 94 -1.59 -7.01 11.24
N PRO A 95 -1.43 -5.70 11.00
CA PRO A 95 -0.67 -5.21 9.86
C PRO A 95 0.82 -5.53 10.03
N LYS A 96 1.45 -6.00 8.95
CA LYS A 96 2.88 -6.33 8.93
C LYS A 96 3.58 -5.58 7.81
N SER A 97 4.80 -5.13 8.09
CA SER A 97 5.75 -4.60 7.11
C SER A 97 6.34 -5.74 6.25
N MET A 98 5.47 -6.46 5.54
CA MET A 98 5.82 -7.54 4.64
C MET A 98 4.92 -7.48 3.42
N ILE A 99 5.46 -7.82 2.26
CA ILE A 99 4.77 -7.75 0.98
C ILE A 99 4.24 -9.13 0.61
N ARG A 100 2.97 -9.19 0.22
CA ARG A 100 2.32 -10.41 -0.25
C ARG A 100 2.89 -10.83 -1.60
N ASN A 101 3.21 -12.12 -1.77
CA ASN A 101 3.72 -12.68 -3.03
C ASN A 101 3.26 -14.13 -3.24
N LEU A 102 1.95 -14.35 -3.42
CA LEU A 102 1.40 -15.71 -3.53
C LEU A 102 1.89 -16.52 -4.72
N TYR A 103 2.44 -15.88 -5.74
CA TYR A 103 2.93 -16.56 -6.95
C TYR A 103 4.31 -17.21 -6.78
N SER A 104 5.09 -16.81 -5.77
CA SER A 104 6.33 -17.52 -5.45
C SER A 104 6.05 -18.68 -4.50
N SER A 105 6.39 -19.90 -4.89
CA SER A 105 6.31 -21.08 -4.01
C SER A 105 7.31 -21.01 -2.85
N ARG A 106 8.44 -20.31 -3.04
CA ARG A 106 9.52 -20.18 -2.05
C ARG A 106 9.38 -18.93 -1.17
N TYR A 107 8.96 -17.81 -1.76
CA TYR A 107 8.94 -16.51 -1.10
C TYR A 107 7.54 -15.91 -1.12
N ARG A 108 6.60 -16.57 -0.41
CA ARG A 108 5.19 -16.16 -0.36
C ARG A 108 4.96 -14.81 0.31
N GLU A 109 5.92 -14.37 1.12
CA GLU A 109 5.92 -13.11 1.83
C GLU A 109 7.34 -12.53 1.81
N LEU A 110 7.47 -11.28 1.37
CA LEU A 110 8.75 -10.60 1.24
C LEU A 110 8.92 -9.62 2.39
N ARG A 111 9.99 -9.77 3.16
CA ARG A 111 10.28 -8.86 4.28
C ARG A 111 10.83 -7.54 3.75
N ILE A 112 10.29 -6.46 4.29
CA ILE A 112 10.86 -5.12 4.13
C ILE A 112 12.00 -4.98 5.13
N HIS A 113 13.22 -4.76 4.64
CA HIS A 113 14.41 -4.61 5.48
C HIS A 113 14.83 -3.15 5.64
N ASP A 114 14.88 -2.42 4.54
CA ASP A 114 15.35 -1.05 4.49
C ASP A 114 14.74 -0.32 3.30
N THR A 115 15.02 0.96 3.22
CA THR A 115 14.49 1.91 2.26
C THR A 115 15.63 2.59 1.54
N THR A 116 15.53 2.71 0.23
CA THR A 116 16.57 3.37 -0.58
C THR A 116 15.93 4.25 -1.61
N GLN A 117 16.45 5.46 -1.80
CA GLN A 117 16.06 6.28 -2.94
C GLN A 117 16.46 5.54 -4.23
N VAL A 118 15.59 5.61 -5.24
CA VAL A 118 15.87 5.09 -6.57
C VAL A 118 16.25 6.30 -7.42
N SER A 119 17.47 6.30 -7.94
CA SER A 119 18.03 7.44 -8.69
C SER A 119 18.67 7.02 -10.02
N SER A 120 18.42 5.79 -10.48
CA SER A 120 19.03 5.26 -11.69
C SER A 120 18.01 4.59 -12.61
N HIS A 121 18.17 4.85 -13.91
CA HIS A 121 17.45 4.14 -14.97
C HIS A 121 17.85 2.66 -14.98
N GLY A 122 16.94 1.80 -15.43
CA GLY A 122 17.18 0.35 -15.50
C GLY A 122 17.19 -0.36 -14.15
N VAL A 123 16.86 0.32 -13.04
CA VAL A 123 16.63 -0.35 -11.75
C VAL A 123 15.39 -1.22 -11.85
N HIS A 124 15.51 -2.48 -11.44
CA HIS A 124 14.40 -3.42 -11.36
C HIS A 124 13.56 -3.15 -10.11
N LEU A 125 12.29 -2.82 -10.31
CA LEU A 125 11.33 -2.53 -9.24
C LEU A 125 10.12 -3.44 -9.35
N CYS A 126 9.52 -3.74 -8.20
CA CYS A 126 8.30 -4.53 -8.11
C CYS A 126 7.27 -3.79 -7.27
N LYS A 127 6.01 -3.87 -7.69
CA LYS A 127 4.84 -3.48 -6.90
C LYS A 127 4.07 -4.72 -6.45
N SER A 128 3.13 -4.54 -5.51
CA SER A 128 2.23 -5.61 -5.08
C SER A 128 0.82 -5.04 -4.90
N GLY A 129 -0.17 -5.42 -5.69
CA GLY A 129 -1.52 -4.84 -5.59
C GLY A 129 -2.62 -5.89 -5.41
N LEU A 130 -3.82 -5.47 -5.02
CA LEU A 130 -4.99 -6.33 -4.88
C LEU A 130 -5.37 -7.00 -6.21
N THR A 131 -5.26 -6.28 -7.34
CA THR A 131 -5.72 -6.74 -8.66
C THR A 131 -4.66 -7.53 -9.39
N THR A 132 -3.49 -6.96 -9.68
CA THR A 132 -2.44 -7.68 -10.43
C THR A 132 -1.40 -8.37 -9.57
N HIS A 133 -1.58 -8.33 -8.23
CA HIS A 133 -0.64 -8.93 -7.30
C HIS A 133 0.78 -8.38 -7.50
N VAL A 134 1.81 -9.24 -7.47
CA VAL A 134 3.19 -8.80 -7.69
C VAL A 134 3.47 -8.67 -9.18
N THR A 135 3.78 -7.45 -9.62
CA THR A 135 4.32 -7.18 -10.95
C THR A 135 5.65 -6.44 -10.83
N CYS A 136 6.56 -6.69 -11.76
CA CYS A 136 7.88 -6.09 -11.77
C CYS A 136 8.19 -5.47 -13.12
N GLY A 137 9.12 -4.52 -13.11
CA GLY A 137 9.48 -3.72 -14.26
C GLY A 137 10.81 -3.01 -14.07
N TYR A 138 11.16 -2.16 -15.03
CA TYR A 138 12.39 -1.38 -15.00
C TYR A 138 12.09 0.11 -15.05
N VAL A 139 12.82 0.89 -14.24
CA VAL A 139 12.74 2.35 -14.30
C VAL A 139 13.16 2.83 -15.68
N ARG A 140 12.26 3.57 -16.35
CA ARG A 140 12.44 4.14 -17.68
C ARG A 140 12.78 5.62 -17.64
N ALA A 141 12.23 6.36 -16.69
CA ALA A 141 12.48 7.79 -16.53
C ALA A 141 12.19 8.26 -15.09
N PHE A 142 12.74 9.42 -14.75
CA PHE A 142 12.42 10.23 -13.57
C PHE A 142 11.77 11.54 -14.01
N ASP A 143 11.20 12.28 -13.06
CA ASP A 143 10.57 13.58 -13.28
C ASP A 143 9.46 13.53 -14.33
N GLY A 144 8.74 12.40 -14.35
CA GLY A 144 7.60 12.18 -15.22
C GLY A 144 6.45 13.12 -14.88
N ILE A 145 5.70 13.49 -15.90
CA ILE A 145 4.52 14.34 -15.80
C ILE A 145 3.30 13.53 -16.24
N TYR A 146 2.24 13.54 -15.43
CA TYR A 146 0.95 12.94 -15.77
C TYR A 146 -0.14 14.01 -15.66
N ILE A 147 -1.02 14.03 -16.66
CA ILE A 147 -2.14 14.98 -16.74
C ILE A 147 -3.40 14.17 -16.93
N ASP A 148 -4.36 14.34 -16.03
CA ASP A 148 -5.70 13.78 -16.12
C ASP A 148 -6.76 14.90 -15.98
N LYS A 149 -8.00 14.53 -15.64
CA LYS A 149 -9.08 15.51 -15.46
C LYS A 149 -9.01 16.19 -14.09
N GLU A 150 -8.28 15.58 -13.17
CA GLU A 150 -8.18 15.91 -11.76
C GLU A 150 -6.98 16.84 -11.49
N GLY A 151 -5.94 16.81 -12.33
CA GLY A 151 -4.85 17.77 -12.30
C GLY A 151 -3.57 17.36 -13.02
N LEU A 152 -2.47 17.95 -12.53
CA LEU A 152 -1.10 17.73 -12.98
C LEU A 152 -0.32 17.06 -11.86
N LEU A 153 0.19 15.86 -12.12
CA LEU A 153 1.15 15.18 -11.24
C LEU A 153 2.55 15.31 -11.83
N THR A 154 3.50 15.73 -11.00
CA THR A 154 4.92 15.89 -11.35
C THR A 154 5.78 14.94 -10.53
N ASP A 155 7.09 14.92 -10.80
CA ASP A 155 8.09 14.16 -10.03
C ASP A 155 7.82 12.64 -10.01
N LEU A 156 7.22 12.12 -11.09
CA LEU A 156 6.86 10.72 -11.21
C LEU A 156 8.03 9.85 -11.66
N ILE A 157 8.14 8.66 -11.08
CA ILE A 157 9.05 7.62 -11.57
C ILE A 157 8.29 6.76 -12.59
N ILE A 158 8.72 6.79 -13.85
CA ILE A 158 8.09 6.01 -14.93
C ILE A 158 8.71 4.63 -14.97
N ILE A 159 7.88 3.59 -14.87
CA ILE A 159 8.33 2.19 -14.82
C ILE A 159 7.53 1.37 -15.82
N ASP A 160 8.23 0.58 -16.62
CA ASP A 160 7.61 -0.36 -17.54
C ASP A 160 7.21 -1.62 -16.79
N MET A 161 5.96 -1.63 -16.30
CA MET A 161 5.37 -2.76 -15.59
C MET A 161 3.92 -2.97 -16.02
N TYR A 162 3.48 -4.23 -15.97
CA TYR A 162 2.07 -4.56 -16.20
C TYR A 162 1.18 -3.95 -15.11
N TYR A 163 0.12 -3.26 -15.55
CA TYR A 163 -0.94 -2.73 -14.71
C TYR A 163 -2.32 -3.05 -15.29
N ALA A 164 -3.32 -3.22 -14.43
CA ALA A 164 -4.73 -3.30 -14.82
C ALA A 164 -5.53 -2.15 -14.20
N GLY A 165 -6.72 -1.82 -14.71
CA GLY A 165 -7.51 -0.67 -14.24
C GLY A 165 -7.91 -0.64 -12.75
N GLY A 166 -7.73 -1.74 -12.01
CA GLY A 166 -7.82 -1.75 -10.54
C GLY A 166 -6.53 -1.28 -9.85
N ASP A 167 -5.37 -1.44 -10.50
CA ASP A 167 -4.04 -1.07 -10.00
C ASP A 167 -3.83 0.44 -9.86
N LEU A 168 -4.58 1.25 -10.64
CA LEU A 168 -4.56 2.71 -10.56
C LEU A 168 -4.99 3.18 -9.17
N ASN A 169 -5.87 2.41 -8.51
CA ASN A 169 -6.31 2.66 -7.13
C ASN A 169 -5.56 1.86 -6.06
N GLU A 170 -4.51 1.14 -6.46
CA GLU A 170 -3.97 0.02 -5.71
C GLU A 170 -2.44 0.01 -5.70
N ILE A 171 -1.80 1.17 -5.94
CA ILE A 171 -0.35 1.29 -5.85
C ILE A 171 0.09 0.98 -4.43
N THR A 172 0.72 -0.18 -4.25
CA THR A 172 1.62 -0.44 -3.13
C THR A 172 3.04 -0.50 -3.67
N ALA A 173 3.85 0.39 -3.09
CA ALA A 173 5.31 0.39 -3.08
C ALA A 173 6.03 0.87 -4.35
N ILE A 174 5.68 2.06 -4.87
CA ILE A 174 6.65 2.95 -5.54
C ILE A 174 6.24 4.39 -5.20
N LEU A 175 6.83 4.99 -4.17
CA LEU A 175 6.63 6.40 -3.85
C LEU A 175 7.99 7.07 -3.67
N PRO A 176 8.32 8.17 -4.38
CA PRO A 176 9.55 8.92 -4.14
C PRO A 176 9.66 9.31 -2.66
N LEU A 177 10.77 8.89 -2.04
CA LEU A 177 11.06 8.97 -0.61
C LEU A 177 11.09 10.42 -0.07
N ASP A 178 11.43 11.36 -0.94
CA ASP A 178 11.98 12.66 -0.53
C ASP A 178 10.93 13.63 0.01
N ILE A 179 9.65 13.31 -0.19
CA ILE A 179 8.55 14.23 0.07
C ILE A 179 7.83 13.94 1.39
N ILE A 180 7.60 12.66 1.70
CA ILE A 180 6.93 12.27 2.96
C ILE A 180 7.80 12.69 4.15
N LEU A 181 9.13 12.64 4.01
CA LEU A 181 10.08 13.03 5.04
C LEU A 181 9.97 14.47 5.53
N SER A 182 9.40 15.38 4.73
CA SER A 182 9.23 16.79 5.11
C SER A 182 8.06 17.03 6.06
N GLN A 183 7.07 16.12 6.11
CA GLN A 183 5.86 16.27 6.93
C GLN A 183 5.67 15.14 7.95
N VAL A 184 6.18 13.94 7.69
CA VAL A 184 6.19 12.81 8.63
C VAL A 184 7.49 12.05 8.41
N LYS A 185 8.34 11.87 9.44
CA LYS A 185 9.64 11.17 9.31
C LYS A 185 9.47 9.68 8.93
N ILE A 186 9.12 9.38 7.69
CA ILE A 186 8.90 8.02 7.19
C ILE A 186 9.59 7.91 5.84
N LYS A 187 10.62 7.06 5.79
CA LYS A 187 11.28 6.63 4.56
C LYS A 187 10.53 5.39 4.06
N ALA A 188 10.13 5.31 2.78
CA ALA A 188 9.87 4.03 2.09
C ALA A 188 9.98 4.07 0.54
N ILE A 189 11.01 3.43 -0.02
CA ILE A 189 11.02 2.72 -1.32
C ILE A 189 11.83 1.44 -1.09
N PHE A 190 11.25 0.28 -1.42
CA PHE A 190 11.81 -1.01 -1.06
C PHE A 190 12.68 -1.60 -2.17
N LYS A 191 13.92 -1.96 -1.82
CA LYS A 191 14.80 -2.78 -2.65
C LYS A 191 14.57 -4.25 -2.31
N PHE A 192 14.06 -5.04 -3.26
CA PHE A 192 14.01 -6.49 -3.12
C PHE A 192 15.32 -7.11 -3.61
N VAL A 193 16.03 -7.80 -2.75
CA VAL A 193 17.14 -8.68 -3.16
C VAL A 193 16.58 -10.10 -3.22
N ILE A 194 16.37 -10.62 -4.42
CA ILE A 194 16.11 -12.05 -4.64
C ILE A 194 17.48 -12.69 -4.85
N LYS A 195 17.93 -13.51 -3.88
CA LYS A 195 19.08 -14.42 -4.04
C LYS A 195 18.62 -15.76 -4.58
#